data_AF-A0A6I9PBD6-F1
#
_entry.id   AF-A0A6I9PBD6-F1
#
_cell.length_a   1.000
_cell.length_b   1.000
_cell.length_c   1.000
_cell.angle_alpha   90.00
_cell.angle_beta   90.00
_cell.angle_gamma   90.00
#
_symmetry.space_group_name_H-M   'P 1'
#
loop_
_entity.id
_entity.type
_entity.pdbx_description
1 polymer ?
#
loop_
_entity_poly.entity_id
_entity_poly.type
_entity_poly.pdbx_seq_one_letter_code
_entity_poly.pdbx_strand_id
1 'polypeptide(L)'
;LFATEHAHVRMLSVLQMIFYRPLAREELLTYTDLSAIFPNLDEIIEMHYNFLESLTKLRCQEDHFIVKHISTTVLNRFGGTEGEWFQKLTARFCSHQSWALDQIKSRQKKEPRFNSFILEAESKPQCRRLQLKDIIPIEMQRLTKYPLLLENIAKNTEDLTEKERIQQSAECCRKILNHVNDEVKEMENLLNLKDYQRRLDTSGLKPSNELYTEYKNIDLTQKKMLYEGLVTWKVTKEKAI
;
A
#
# COMPACT_ATOMS: atom_id res chain seq x y z
N LEU A 1 -9.49 18.02 3.88
CA LEU A 1 -8.24 17.49 4.50
C LEU A 1 -8.49 16.99 5.93
N PHE A 2 -8.75 17.86 6.90
CA PHE A 2 -8.88 17.51 8.33
C PHE A 2 -9.89 16.39 8.64
N ALA A 3 -11.18 16.59 8.31
CA ALA A 3 -12.22 15.60 8.63
C ALA A 3 -11.97 14.23 8.00
N THR A 4 -11.42 14.21 6.79
CA THR A 4 -11.05 12.96 6.10
C THR A 4 -9.82 12.29 6.70
N GLU A 5 -8.88 13.06 7.29
CA GLU A 5 -7.74 12.49 8.02
C GLU A 5 -8.21 11.81 9.31
N HIS A 6 -9.09 12.47 10.05
CA HIS A 6 -9.73 11.87 11.23
C HIS A 6 -10.48 10.58 10.87
N ALA A 7 -11.19 10.56 9.74
CA ALA A 7 -11.85 9.34 9.27
C ALA A 7 -10.84 8.23 8.92
N HIS A 8 -9.72 8.59 8.30
CA HIS A 8 -8.64 7.66 7.94
C HIS A 8 -7.99 7.02 9.17
N VAL A 9 -7.53 7.84 10.13
CA VAL A 9 -6.95 7.39 11.40
C VAL A 9 -7.90 6.44 12.14
N ARG A 10 -9.20 6.76 12.17
CA ARG A 10 -10.21 5.89 12.78
C ARG A 10 -10.28 4.55 12.06
N MET A 11 -10.24 4.51 10.73
CA MET A 11 -10.31 3.26 9.98
C MET A 11 -9.03 2.41 10.14
N LEU A 12 -7.85 3.04 10.17
CA LEU A 12 -6.61 2.33 10.52
C LEU A 12 -6.66 1.78 11.96
N SER A 13 -7.25 2.54 12.90
CA SER A 13 -7.47 2.06 14.27
C SER A 13 -8.44 0.88 14.33
N VAL A 14 -9.46 0.85 13.46
CA VAL A 14 -10.34 -0.33 13.30
C VAL A 14 -9.55 -1.52 12.77
N LEU A 15 -8.71 -1.33 11.75
CA LEU A 15 -7.82 -2.38 11.24
C LEU A 15 -6.95 -2.98 12.36
N GLN A 16 -6.39 -2.12 13.21
CA GLN A 16 -5.54 -2.52 14.33
C GLN A 16 -6.34 -3.23 15.45
N MET A 17 -7.43 -2.62 15.94
CA MET A 17 -8.17 -3.10 17.11
C MET A 17 -9.06 -4.30 16.81
N ILE A 18 -9.63 -4.36 15.61
CA ILE A 18 -10.63 -5.38 15.26
C ILE A 18 -9.99 -6.58 14.57
N PHE A 19 -8.90 -6.37 13.82
CA PHE A 19 -8.25 -7.44 13.06
C PHE A 19 -6.86 -7.75 13.61
N TYR A 20 -5.88 -6.83 13.51
CA TYR A 20 -4.49 -7.12 13.84
C TYR A 20 -4.29 -7.66 15.27
N ARG A 21 -4.74 -6.91 16.30
CA ARG A 21 -4.52 -7.31 17.70
C ARG A 21 -5.28 -8.59 18.08
N PRO A 22 -6.56 -8.77 17.71
CA PRO A 22 -7.25 -10.02 18.03
C PRO A 22 -6.70 -11.23 17.26
N LEU A 23 -6.28 -11.07 16.00
CA LEU A 23 -5.61 -12.13 15.23
C LEU A 23 -4.32 -12.60 15.92
N ALA A 24 -3.56 -11.66 16.49
CA ALA A 24 -2.37 -11.98 17.29
C ALA A 24 -2.73 -12.65 18.62
N ARG A 25 -3.70 -12.10 19.36
CA ARG A 25 -4.10 -12.58 20.70
C ARG A 25 -4.71 -13.98 20.66
N GLU A 26 -5.48 -14.28 19.62
CA GLU A 26 -6.13 -15.59 19.45
C GLU A 26 -5.22 -16.61 18.74
N GLU A 27 -3.97 -16.21 18.45
CA GLU A 27 -2.95 -17.02 17.78
C GLU A 27 -3.43 -17.59 16.43
N LEU A 28 -4.30 -16.84 15.75
CA LEU A 28 -4.80 -17.19 14.42
C LEU A 28 -3.77 -16.92 13.32
N LEU A 29 -2.82 -16.04 13.59
CA LEU A 29 -1.68 -15.75 12.74
C LEU A 29 -0.41 -15.66 13.58
N THR A 30 0.70 -16.15 13.03
CA THR A 30 2.01 -15.97 13.66
C THR A 30 2.44 -14.51 13.58
N TYR A 31 3.39 -14.10 14.42
CA TYR A 31 3.99 -12.76 14.34
C TYR A 31 4.57 -12.47 12.94
N THR A 32 5.20 -13.46 12.31
CA THR A 32 5.75 -13.34 10.96
C THR A 32 4.65 -13.14 9.92
N ASP A 33 3.54 -13.89 10.02
CA ASP A 33 2.38 -13.70 9.14
C ASP A 33 1.77 -12.30 9.30
N LEU A 34 1.57 -11.87 10.55
CA LEU A 34 1.02 -10.54 10.86
C LEU A 34 1.91 -9.42 10.32
N SER A 35 3.22 -9.52 10.53
CA SER A 35 4.19 -8.53 10.04
C SER A 35 4.28 -8.49 8.52
N ALA A 36 3.92 -9.58 7.84
CA ALA A 36 3.87 -9.62 6.38
C ALA A 36 2.53 -9.10 5.82
N ILE A 37 1.41 -9.37 6.49
CA ILE A 37 0.07 -8.95 6.05
C ILE A 37 -0.19 -7.47 6.39
N PHE A 38 0.29 -7.01 7.54
CA PHE A 38 0.09 -5.64 8.05
C PHE A 38 1.43 -5.00 8.43
N PRO A 39 2.33 -4.76 7.46
CA PRO A 39 3.68 -4.32 7.77
C PRO A 39 3.68 -2.88 8.31
N ASN A 40 4.28 -2.68 9.48
CA ASN A 40 4.40 -1.37 10.14
C ASN A 40 3.06 -0.63 10.36
N LEU A 41 1.98 -1.38 10.64
CA LEU A 41 0.66 -0.79 10.87
C LEU A 41 0.65 0.22 12.04
N ASP A 42 1.39 -0.08 13.11
CA ASP A 42 1.44 0.77 14.30
C ASP A 42 2.10 2.11 13.99
N GLU A 43 3.22 2.10 13.27
CA GLU A 43 3.94 3.30 12.87
C GLU A 43 3.16 4.14 11.84
N ILE A 44 2.41 3.49 10.94
CA ILE A 44 1.51 4.18 10.00
C ILE A 44 0.40 4.91 10.78
N ILE A 45 -0.25 4.24 11.73
CA ILE A 45 -1.29 4.85 12.58
C ILE A 45 -0.72 6.05 13.33
N GLU A 46 0.44 5.88 13.96
CA GLU A 46 1.10 6.95 14.71
C GLU A 46 1.40 8.17 13.83
N MET A 47 1.91 7.95 12.62
CA MET A 47 2.21 9.04 11.68
C MET A 47 0.96 9.83 11.26
N HIS A 48 -0.13 9.14 10.90
CA HIS A 48 -1.40 9.79 10.58
C HIS A 48 -2.01 10.49 11.78
N TYR A 49 -1.89 9.89 12.97
CA TYR A 49 -2.34 10.50 14.22
C TYR A 49 -1.57 11.80 14.52
N ASN A 50 -0.24 11.78 14.41
CA ASN A 50 0.60 12.95 14.61
C ASN A 50 0.30 14.07 13.59
N PHE A 51 -0.02 13.70 12.34
CA PHE A 51 -0.48 14.66 11.34
C PHE A 51 -1.84 15.26 11.72
N LEU A 52 -2.80 14.43 12.13
CA LEU A 52 -4.11 14.86 12.59
C LEU A 52 -4.02 15.79 13.80
N GLU A 53 -3.16 15.47 14.76
CA GLU A 53 -2.92 16.29 15.95
C GLU A 53 -2.36 17.67 15.55
N SER A 54 -1.41 17.70 14.60
CA SER A 54 -0.86 18.95 14.06
C SER A 54 -1.93 19.81 13.38
N LEU A 55 -2.82 19.19 12.59
CA LEU A 55 -3.96 19.89 11.98
C LEU A 55 -4.98 20.37 13.03
N THR A 56 -5.17 19.60 14.11
CA THR A 56 -6.06 19.97 15.22
C THR A 56 -5.53 21.20 15.94
N LYS A 57 -4.24 21.21 16.31
CA LYS A 57 -3.55 22.34 16.95
C LYS A 57 -3.69 23.60 16.11
N LEU A 58 -3.41 23.50 14.81
CA LEU A 58 -3.54 24.63 13.87
C LEU A 58 -4.97 25.19 13.85
N ARG A 59 -5.98 24.33 13.80
CA ARG A 59 -7.38 24.74 13.76
C ARG A 59 -7.86 25.38 15.08
N CYS A 60 -7.31 24.96 16.22
CA CYS A 60 -7.69 25.47 17.54
C CYS A 60 -6.97 26.78 17.93
N GLN A 61 -5.83 27.07 17.32
CA GLN A 61 -5.05 28.29 17.58
C GLN A 61 -5.59 29.52 16.88
N GLU A 62 -6.43 29.34 15.87
CA GLU A 62 -6.94 30.42 15.02
C GLU A 62 -8.32 30.90 15.50
N ASP A 63 -8.51 32.21 15.48
CA ASP A 63 -9.78 32.84 15.80
C ASP A 63 -10.88 32.30 14.88
N HIS A 64 -12.02 31.92 15.48
CA HIS A 64 -13.18 31.37 14.77
C HIS A 64 -12.94 30.06 13.98
N PHE A 65 -11.85 29.33 14.25
CA PHE A 65 -11.49 28.09 13.55
C PHE A 65 -11.18 28.26 12.05
N ILE A 66 -10.83 29.48 11.61
CA ILE A 66 -10.45 29.78 10.22
C ILE A 66 -8.93 29.73 10.10
N VAL A 67 -8.42 28.68 9.45
CA VAL A 67 -6.99 28.50 9.24
C VAL A 67 -6.50 29.37 8.07
N LYS A 68 -5.63 30.34 8.36
CA LYS A 68 -5.04 31.22 7.33
C LYS A 68 -3.80 30.64 6.66
N HIS A 69 -2.96 29.92 7.42
CA HIS A 69 -1.72 29.33 6.93
C HIS A 69 -1.64 27.85 7.32
N ILE A 70 -1.59 26.96 6.33
CA ILE A 70 -1.51 25.50 6.50
C ILE A 70 -0.21 24.91 5.91
N SER A 71 0.48 25.67 5.06
CA SER A 71 1.65 25.23 4.29
C SER A 71 2.73 24.59 5.15
N THR A 72 3.07 25.20 6.29
CA THR A 72 4.06 24.68 7.24
C THR A 72 3.66 23.30 7.75
N THR A 73 2.41 23.10 8.17
CA THR A 73 1.93 21.82 8.71
C THR A 73 1.99 20.70 7.66
N VAL A 74 1.63 20.99 6.41
CA VAL A 74 1.65 19.98 5.34
C VAL A 74 3.07 19.72 4.81
N LEU A 75 3.93 20.74 4.76
CA LEU A 75 5.35 20.56 4.43
C LEU A 75 6.10 19.77 5.49
N ASN A 76 5.81 19.99 6.77
CA ASN A 76 6.41 19.20 7.85
C ASN A 76 6.04 17.72 7.80
N ARG A 77 4.92 17.35 7.17
CA ARG A 77 4.51 15.94 7.03
C ARG A 77 5.05 15.31 5.74
N PHE A 78 4.95 16.01 4.61
CA PHE A 78 5.23 15.44 3.30
C PHE A 78 6.60 15.85 2.72
N GLY A 79 7.24 16.87 3.28
CA GLY A 79 8.56 17.35 2.86
C GLY A 79 9.68 16.85 3.77
N GLY A 80 10.91 16.92 3.26
CA GLY A 80 12.13 16.60 4.00
C GLY A 80 12.15 15.16 4.55
N THR A 81 12.79 15.00 5.71
CA THR A 81 12.98 13.69 6.37
C THR A 81 11.67 13.04 6.79
N GLU A 82 10.68 13.83 7.21
CA GLU A 82 9.34 13.32 7.56
C GLU A 82 8.60 12.79 6.32
N GLY A 83 8.75 13.46 5.18
CA GLY A 83 8.21 13.00 3.90
C GLY A 83 8.85 11.70 3.41
N GLU A 84 10.16 11.56 3.56
CA GLU A 84 10.89 10.33 3.23
C GLU A 84 10.46 9.16 4.14
N TRP A 85 10.27 9.42 5.43
CA TRP A 85 9.76 8.44 6.37
C TRP A 85 8.31 8.04 6.06
N PHE A 86 7.45 9.02 5.75
CA PHE A 86 6.09 8.81 5.26
C PHE A 86 6.08 7.90 4.03
N GLN A 87 6.91 8.21 3.04
CA GLN A 87 7.04 7.43 1.82
C GLN A 87 7.45 6.00 2.11
N LYS A 88 8.49 5.79 2.93
CA LYS A 88 9.02 4.46 3.24
C LYS A 88 7.98 3.55 3.90
N LEU A 89 7.26 4.05 4.90
CA LEU A 89 6.25 3.25 5.61
C LEU A 89 5.05 2.96 4.72
N THR A 90 4.56 3.96 4.00
CA THR A 90 3.42 3.80 3.09
C THR A 90 3.75 2.86 1.92
N ALA A 91 4.96 2.96 1.35
CA ALA A 91 5.44 2.07 0.29
C ALA A 91 5.48 0.61 0.75
N ARG A 92 5.96 0.37 1.96
CA ARG A 92 6.04 -0.98 2.52
C ARG A 92 4.65 -1.58 2.75
N PHE A 93 3.69 -0.81 3.26
CA PHE A 93 2.33 -1.29 3.48
C PHE A 93 1.57 -1.52 2.17
N CYS A 94 1.59 -0.55 1.27
CA CYS A 94 0.89 -0.66 0.01
C CYS A 94 1.45 -1.76 -0.90
N SER A 95 2.77 -1.96 -0.94
CA SER A 95 3.38 -2.98 -1.81
C SER A 95 2.99 -4.41 -1.44
N HIS A 96 2.68 -4.66 -0.16
CA HIS A 96 2.25 -5.98 0.31
C HIS A 96 0.73 -6.19 0.17
N GLN A 97 -0.04 -5.20 -0.26
CA GLN A 97 -1.50 -5.24 -0.28
C GLN A 97 -2.06 -6.43 -1.06
N SER A 98 -1.67 -6.60 -2.34
CA SER A 98 -2.19 -7.67 -3.20
C SER A 98 -1.88 -9.05 -2.61
N TRP A 99 -0.66 -9.23 -2.12
CA TRP A 99 -0.24 -10.45 -1.41
C TRP A 99 -1.04 -10.70 -0.13
N ALA A 100 -1.22 -9.67 0.70
CA ALA A 100 -1.95 -9.75 1.96
C ALA A 100 -3.40 -10.20 1.73
N LEU A 101 -4.06 -9.63 0.72
CA LEU A 101 -5.43 -9.99 0.33
C LEU A 101 -5.53 -11.44 -0.13
N ASP A 102 -4.58 -11.91 -0.95
CA ASP A 102 -4.55 -13.30 -1.41
C ASP A 102 -4.29 -14.28 -0.27
N GLN A 103 -3.41 -13.93 0.66
CA GLN A 103 -3.12 -14.75 1.84
C GLN A 103 -4.33 -14.86 2.77
N ILE A 104 -5.01 -13.74 3.05
CA ILE A 104 -6.25 -13.74 3.83
C ILE A 104 -7.30 -14.62 3.16
N LYS A 105 -7.52 -14.44 1.85
CA LYS A 105 -8.49 -15.22 1.07
C LYS A 105 -8.15 -16.72 1.05
N SER A 106 -6.89 -17.07 0.89
CA SER A 106 -6.39 -18.45 0.91
C SER A 106 -6.64 -19.10 2.27
N ARG A 107 -6.35 -18.39 3.37
CA ARG A 107 -6.59 -18.87 4.74
C ARG A 107 -8.08 -18.99 5.06
N GLN A 108 -8.91 -18.03 4.69
CA GLN A 108 -10.38 -18.15 4.86
C GLN A 108 -10.95 -19.41 4.19
N LYS A 109 -10.38 -19.85 3.06
CA LYS A 109 -10.79 -21.09 2.39
C LYS A 109 -10.31 -22.36 3.09
N LYS A 110 -9.10 -22.34 3.65
CA LYS A 110 -8.43 -23.54 4.21
C LYS A 110 -8.67 -23.73 5.71
N GLU A 111 -8.94 -22.65 6.43
CA GLU A 111 -8.95 -22.60 7.89
C GLU A 111 -10.31 -22.10 8.40
N PRO A 112 -11.25 -23.00 8.75
CA PRO A 112 -12.61 -22.62 9.16
C PRO A 112 -12.65 -21.70 10.39
N ARG A 113 -11.71 -21.88 11.33
CA ARG A 113 -11.59 -21.04 12.54
C ARG A 113 -11.21 -19.61 12.16
N PHE A 114 -10.23 -19.44 11.27
CA PHE A 114 -9.84 -18.13 10.74
C PHE A 114 -11.00 -17.47 9.99
N ASN A 115 -11.71 -18.22 9.15
CA ASN A 115 -12.87 -17.70 8.42
C ASN A 115 -13.98 -17.20 9.36
N SER A 116 -14.30 -17.98 10.39
CA SER A 116 -15.31 -17.62 11.39
C SER A 116 -14.94 -16.34 12.12
N PHE A 117 -13.67 -16.22 12.52
CA PHE A 117 -13.14 -15.00 13.13
C PHE A 117 -13.29 -13.79 12.21
N ILE A 118 -12.91 -13.90 10.92
CA ILE A 118 -13.02 -12.76 9.98
C ILE A 118 -14.48 -12.33 9.81
N LEU A 119 -15.41 -13.28 9.65
CA LEU A 119 -16.84 -12.97 9.51
C LEU A 119 -17.39 -12.28 10.77
N GLU A 120 -17.00 -12.75 11.96
CA GLU A 120 -17.38 -12.12 13.23
C GLU A 120 -16.80 -10.70 13.33
N ALA A 121 -15.51 -10.52 13.02
CA ALA A 121 -14.84 -9.23 13.05
C ALA A 121 -15.48 -8.23 12.07
N GLU A 122 -15.84 -8.66 10.86
CA GLU A 122 -16.53 -7.84 9.86
C GLU A 122 -17.96 -7.46 10.26
N SER A 123 -18.62 -8.28 11.09
CA SER A 123 -19.96 -7.99 11.61
C SER A 123 -20.00 -6.86 12.64
N LYS A 124 -18.85 -6.47 13.19
CA LYS A 124 -18.77 -5.44 14.23
C LYS A 124 -19.16 -4.07 13.69
N PRO A 125 -19.97 -3.27 14.44
CA PRO A 125 -20.45 -1.97 13.97
C PRO A 125 -19.32 -0.97 13.67
N GLN A 126 -18.15 -1.13 14.32
CA GLN A 126 -16.95 -0.34 14.06
C GLN A 126 -16.46 -0.45 12.60
N CYS A 127 -16.67 -1.60 11.94
CA CYS A 127 -16.29 -1.82 10.54
C CYS A 127 -17.18 -1.08 9.55
N ARG A 128 -18.33 -0.52 9.97
CA ARG A 128 -19.24 0.28 9.12
C ARG A 128 -19.64 -0.43 7.81
N ARG A 129 -19.85 -1.75 7.88
CA ARG A 129 -20.16 -2.63 6.73
C ARG A 129 -19.01 -2.80 5.73
N LEU A 130 -17.80 -2.33 6.05
CA LEU A 130 -16.59 -2.63 5.27
C LEU A 130 -16.04 -3.99 5.66
N GLN A 131 -15.61 -4.75 4.66
CA GLN A 131 -14.90 -6.02 4.85
C GLN A 131 -13.40 -5.76 4.99
N LEU A 132 -12.64 -6.73 5.51
CA LEU A 132 -11.18 -6.59 5.66
C LEU A 132 -10.51 -6.30 4.30
N LYS A 133 -11.01 -6.92 3.22
CA LYS A 133 -10.54 -6.67 1.85
C LYS A 133 -10.75 -5.22 1.37
N ASP A 134 -11.72 -4.51 1.96
CA ASP A 134 -12.04 -3.11 1.62
C ASP A 134 -11.25 -2.14 2.52
N ILE A 135 -10.86 -2.59 3.73
CA ILE A 135 -10.12 -1.79 4.70
C ILE A 135 -8.62 -1.74 4.35
N ILE A 136 -8.01 -2.85 3.92
CA ILE A 136 -6.55 -2.84 3.60
C ILE A 136 -6.20 -1.78 2.51
N PRO A 137 -6.97 -1.62 1.42
CA PRO A 137 -6.65 -0.65 0.38
C PRO A 137 -6.84 0.83 0.75
N ILE A 138 -7.35 1.15 1.95
CA ILE A 138 -7.64 2.55 2.32
C ILE A 138 -6.37 3.41 2.37
N GLU A 139 -5.22 2.82 2.66
CA GLU A 139 -3.95 3.54 2.75
C GLU A 139 -3.52 4.06 1.37
N MET A 140 -3.50 3.19 0.37
CA MET A 140 -3.29 3.59 -1.03
C MET A 140 -4.35 4.60 -1.48
N GLN A 141 -5.63 4.36 -1.17
CA GLN A 141 -6.69 5.31 -1.51
C GLN A 141 -6.44 6.69 -0.87
N ARG A 142 -6.02 6.74 0.39
CA ARG A 142 -5.71 7.99 1.08
C ARG A 142 -4.56 8.72 0.41
N LEU A 143 -3.51 8.01 0.03
CA LEU A 143 -2.35 8.57 -0.66
C LEU A 143 -2.75 9.29 -1.95
N THR A 144 -3.64 8.70 -2.75
CA THR A 144 -4.15 9.33 -3.98
C THR A 144 -4.94 10.62 -3.74
N LYS A 145 -5.45 10.85 -2.52
CA LYS A 145 -6.23 12.06 -2.21
C LYS A 145 -5.38 13.23 -1.79
N TYR A 146 -4.16 13.04 -1.26
CA TYR A 146 -3.36 14.16 -0.77
C TYR A 146 -3.02 15.19 -1.86
N PRO A 147 -2.51 14.80 -3.05
CA PRO A 147 -2.24 15.77 -4.11
C PRO A 147 -3.48 16.59 -4.48
N LEU A 148 -4.62 15.91 -4.68
CA LEU A 148 -5.88 16.53 -5.09
C LEU A 148 -6.40 17.52 -4.04
N LEU A 149 -6.31 17.15 -2.76
CA LEU A 149 -6.74 18.01 -1.65
C LEU A 149 -5.85 19.24 -1.52
N LEU A 150 -4.52 19.08 -1.62
CA LEU A 150 -3.57 20.19 -1.49
C LEU A 150 -3.60 21.13 -2.69
N GLU A 151 -3.75 20.60 -3.91
CA GLU A 151 -3.95 21.41 -5.12
C GLU A 151 -5.23 22.26 -5.02
N ASN A 152 -6.32 21.68 -4.51
CA ASN A 152 -7.56 22.40 -4.32
C ASN A 152 -7.40 23.52 -3.27
N ILE A 153 -6.70 23.26 -2.17
CA ILE A 153 -6.39 24.29 -1.17
C ILE A 153 -5.57 25.41 -1.82
N ALA A 154 -4.46 25.09 -2.49
CA ALA A 154 -3.61 26.09 -3.15
C ALA A 154 -4.36 26.93 -4.20
N LYS A 155 -5.30 26.32 -4.94
CA LYS A 155 -6.13 27.04 -5.93
C LYS A 155 -6.99 28.13 -5.28
N ASN A 156 -7.41 27.93 -4.03
CA ASN A 156 -8.27 28.84 -3.28
C ASN A 156 -7.50 29.69 -2.25
N THR A 157 -6.16 29.66 -2.26
CA THR A 157 -5.30 30.52 -1.42
C THR A 157 -4.95 31.80 -2.17
N GLU A 158 -5.24 32.95 -1.56
CA GLU A 158 -4.94 34.28 -2.14
C GLU A 158 -3.47 34.68 -1.97
N ASP A 159 -2.89 34.39 -0.80
CA ASP A 159 -1.48 34.69 -0.53
C ASP A 159 -0.55 33.84 -1.40
N LEU A 160 0.27 34.51 -2.22
CA LEU A 160 1.11 33.84 -3.22
C LEU A 160 2.20 32.96 -2.59
N THR A 161 2.80 33.40 -1.49
CA THR A 161 3.86 32.65 -0.81
C THR A 161 3.30 31.39 -0.14
N GLU A 162 2.17 31.49 0.54
CA GLU A 162 1.44 30.36 1.12
C GLU A 162 1.02 29.37 0.02
N LYS A 163 0.46 29.89 -1.08
CA LYS A 163 0.06 29.10 -2.24
C LYS A 163 1.23 28.30 -2.82
N GLU A 164 2.37 28.92 -3.07
CA GLU A 164 3.57 28.26 -3.60
C GLU A 164 4.04 27.12 -2.67
N ARG A 165 4.04 27.36 -1.36
CA ARG A 165 4.42 26.35 -0.36
C ARG A 165 3.44 25.18 -0.29
N ILE A 166 2.14 25.43 -0.46
CA ILE A 166 1.14 24.35 -0.55
C ILE A 166 1.32 23.56 -1.85
N GLN A 167 1.61 24.23 -2.97
CA GLN A 167 1.92 23.56 -4.24
C GLN A 167 3.17 22.68 -4.14
N GLN A 168 4.20 23.13 -3.42
CA GLN A 168 5.38 22.32 -3.11
C GLN A 168 5.00 21.07 -2.31
N SER A 169 4.15 21.18 -1.28
CA SER A 169 3.66 20.02 -0.52
C SER A 169 2.83 19.06 -1.39
N ALA A 170 2.01 19.58 -2.30
CA ALA A 170 1.28 18.76 -3.28
C ALA A 170 2.24 17.99 -4.21
N GLU A 171 3.32 18.63 -4.66
CA GLU A 171 4.36 17.97 -5.46
C GLU A 171 5.08 16.87 -4.68
N CYS A 172 5.40 17.11 -3.40
CA CYS A 172 5.91 16.05 -2.52
C CYS A 172 4.96 14.86 -2.47
N CYS A 173 3.66 15.10 -2.26
CA CYS A 173 2.66 14.02 -2.25
C CYS A 173 2.59 13.26 -3.60
N ARG A 174 2.73 13.94 -4.74
CA ARG A 174 2.77 13.29 -6.06
C ARG A 174 4.01 12.40 -6.21
N LYS A 175 5.18 12.87 -5.78
CA LYS A 175 6.43 12.09 -5.80
C LYS A 175 6.31 10.85 -4.93
N ILE A 176 5.77 10.99 -3.72
CA ILE A 176 5.50 9.87 -2.81
C ILE A 176 4.54 8.87 -3.47
N LEU A 177 3.42 9.34 -4.03
CA LEU A 177 2.45 8.48 -4.71
C LEU A 177 3.07 7.70 -5.88
N ASN A 178 3.85 8.37 -6.72
CA ASN A 178 4.52 7.71 -7.84
C ASN A 178 5.51 6.64 -7.36
N HIS A 179 6.33 6.96 -6.37
CA HIS A 179 7.25 5.99 -5.79
C HIS A 179 6.52 4.78 -5.17
N VAL A 180 5.44 5.01 -4.42
CA VAL A 180 4.65 3.93 -3.83
C VAL A 180 4.02 3.06 -4.92
N ASN A 181 3.52 3.64 -6.01
CA ASN A 181 2.99 2.88 -7.15
C ASN A 181 4.06 2.02 -7.83
N ASP A 182 5.27 2.56 -8.00
CA ASP A 182 6.39 1.81 -8.57
C ASP A 182 6.77 0.64 -7.65
N GLU A 183 6.89 0.85 -6.34
CA GLU A 183 7.18 -0.21 -5.35
C GLU A 183 6.09 -1.30 -5.32
N VAL A 184 4.81 -0.91 -5.44
CA VAL A 184 3.70 -1.86 -5.56
C VAL A 184 3.88 -2.73 -6.81
N LYS A 185 4.13 -2.11 -7.96
CA LYS A 185 4.32 -2.82 -9.22
C LYS A 185 5.53 -3.76 -9.19
N GLU A 186 6.67 -3.31 -8.64
CA GLU A 186 7.87 -4.13 -8.53
C GLU A 186 7.63 -5.33 -7.58
N MET A 187 6.88 -5.14 -6.49
CA MET A 187 6.51 -6.24 -5.59
C MET A 187 5.57 -7.24 -6.28
N GLU A 188 4.56 -6.78 -7.00
CA GLU A 188 3.66 -7.66 -7.76
C GLU A 188 4.43 -8.47 -8.81
N ASN A 189 5.32 -7.81 -9.56
CA ASN A 189 6.21 -8.46 -10.51
C ASN A 189 7.11 -9.51 -9.84
N LEU A 190 7.68 -9.21 -8.67
CA LEU A 190 8.52 -10.14 -7.92
C LEU A 190 7.73 -11.37 -7.47
N LEU A 191 6.49 -11.20 -7.04
CA LEU A 191 5.62 -12.31 -6.64
C LEU A 191 5.26 -13.20 -7.85
N ASN A 192 4.97 -12.59 -9.00
CA ASN A 192 4.74 -13.32 -10.25
C ASN A 192 5.99 -14.10 -10.69
N LEU A 193 7.17 -13.49 -10.65
CA LEU A 193 8.43 -14.15 -10.96
C LEU A 193 8.71 -15.33 -10.01
N LYS A 194 8.37 -15.21 -8.71
CA LYS A 194 8.46 -16.32 -7.76
C LYS A 194 7.51 -17.47 -8.09
N ASP A 195 6.30 -17.18 -8.56
CA ASP A 195 5.38 -18.22 -9.04
C ASP A 195 5.92 -18.91 -10.30
N TYR A 196 6.39 -18.11 -11.28
CA TYR A 196 6.96 -18.63 -12.52
C TYR A 196 8.19 -19.49 -12.26
N GLN A 197 9.09 -19.05 -11.38
CA GLN A 197 10.27 -19.82 -10.99
C GLN A 197 9.89 -21.19 -10.41
N ARG A 198 8.83 -21.26 -9.58
CA ARG A 198 8.37 -22.53 -8.99
C ARG A 198 7.77 -23.49 -10.01
N ARG A 199 7.18 -22.94 -11.07
CA ARG A 199 6.50 -23.69 -12.14
C ARG A 199 7.37 -23.92 -13.37
N LEU A 200 8.57 -23.34 -13.40
CA LEU A 200 9.49 -23.44 -14.52
C LEU A 200 10.03 -24.87 -14.63
N ASP A 201 9.77 -25.50 -15.77
CA ASP A 201 10.31 -26.82 -16.10
C ASP A 201 11.50 -26.69 -17.04
N THR A 202 12.70 -27.00 -16.54
CA THR A 202 13.95 -26.99 -17.32
C THR A 202 14.37 -28.38 -17.81
N SER A 203 13.58 -29.43 -17.56
CA SER A 203 13.93 -30.82 -17.93
C SER A 203 14.07 -31.02 -19.44
N GLY A 204 13.39 -30.21 -20.25
CA GLY A 204 13.47 -30.23 -21.71
C GLY A 204 14.75 -29.62 -22.30
N LEU A 205 15.55 -28.90 -21.51
CA LEU A 205 16.82 -28.32 -21.95
C LEU A 205 17.89 -29.41 -22.05
N LYS A 206 18.36 -29.70 -23.26
CA LYS A 206 19.39 -30.72 -23.52
C LYS A 206 20.79 -30.10 -23.51
N PRO A 207 21.84 -30.80 -23.02
CA PRO A 207 23.23 -30.34 -23.06
C PRO A 207 23.77 -30.01 -24.46
N SER A 208 23.16 -30.57 -25.50
CA SER A 208 23.49 -30.28 -26.90
C SER A 208 22.99 -28.91 -27.38
N ASN A 209 22.19 -28.20 -26.59
CA ASN A 209 21.71 -26.86 -26.90
C ASN A 209 22.74 -25.84 -26.39
N GLU A 210 23.15 -24.89 -27.25
CA GLU A 210 24.09 -23.82 -26.90
C GLU A 210 23.63 -22.99 -25.69
N LEU A 211 22.30 -22.88 -25.50
CA LEU A 211 21.67 -22.15 -24.39
C LEU A 211 21.62 -22.96 -23.08
N TYR A 212 22.02 -24.24 -23.08
CA TYR A 212 21.88 -25.11 -21.90
C TYR A 212 22.58 -24.55 -20.66
N THR A 213 23.83 -24.13 -20.81
CA THR A 213 24.66 -23.66 -19.69
C THR A 213 24.11 -22.37 -19.07
N GLU A 214 23.48 -21.53 -19.89
CA GLU A 214 22.91 -20.25 -19.45
C GLU A 214 21.56 -20.44 -18.73
N TYR A 215 20.69 -21.31 -19.24
CA TYR A 215 19.29 -21.40 -18.77
C TYR A 215 19.00 -22.57 -17.82
N LYS A 216 19.90 -23.55 -17.68
CA LYS A 216 19.68 -24.71 -16.78
C LYS A 216 19.39 -24.29 -15.33
N ASN A 217 20.11 -23.29 -14.85
CA ASN A 217 20.04 -22.79 -13.47
C ASN A 217 19.52 -21.34 -13.41
N ILE A 218 18.68 -20.94 -14.37
CA ILE A 218 18.15 -19.57 -14.39
C ILE A 218 17.30 -19.30 -13.14
N ASP A 219 17.57 -18.16 -12.51
CA ASP A 219 16.76 -17.62 -11.42
C ASP A 219 16.05 -16.35 -11.90
N LEU A 220 14.77 -16.49 -12.22
CA LEU A 220 13.87 -15.42 -12.63
C LEU A 220 13.66 -14.39 -11.52
N THR A 221 13.83 -14.76 -10.25
CA THR A 221 13.61 -13.85 -9.11
C THR A 221 14.70 -12.80 -8.97
N GLN A 222 15.85 -13.00 -9.62
CA GLN A 222 16.94 -12.01 -9.72
C GLN A 222 16.83 -11.11 -10.96
N LYS A 223 15.75 -11.26 -11.74
CA LYS A 223 15.51 -10.49 -12.97
C LYS A 223 14.38 -9.50 -12.74
N LYS A 224 14.32 -8.48 -13.61
CA LYS A 224 13.24 -7.50 -13.64
C LYS A 224 12.23 -7.87 -14.73
N MET A 225 10.97 -8.07 -14.36
CA MET A 225 9.89 -8.25 -15.32
C MET A 225 9.55 -6.90 -15.97
N LEU A 226 9.65 -6.82 -17.29
CA LEU A 226 9.28 -5.61 -18.05
C LEU A 226 7.85 -5.69 -18.59
N TYR A 227 7.51 -6.83 -19.19
CA TYR A 227 6.22 -7.10 -19.82
C TYR A 227 5.87 -8.58 -19.71
N GLU A 228 4.59 -8.88 -19.64
CA GLU A 228 4.03 -10.22 -19.79
C GLU A 228 2.74 -10.17 -20.60
N GLY A 229 2.40 -11.27 -21.27
CA GLY A 229 1.20 -11.34 -22.09
C GLY A 229 1.05 -12.66 -22.81
N LEU A 230 -0.19 -12.99 -23.16
CA LEU A 230 -0.49 -14.15 -23.98
C LEU A 230 -0.09 -13.87 -25.43
N VAL A 231 0.69 -14.77 -26.01
CA VAL A 231 1.13 -14.70 -27.41
C VAL A 231 0.87 -16.04 -28.08
N THR A 232 0.60 -16.01 -29.38
CA THR A 232 0.56 -17.21 -30.22
C THR A 232 1.83 -17.27 -31.05
N TRP A 233 2.66 -18.29 -30.82
CA TRP A 233 3.89 -18.51 -31.54
C TRP A 233 3.67 -19.44 -32.73
N LYS A 234 3.68 -18.88 -33.94
CA LYS A 234 3.65 -19.64 -35.19
C LYS A 234 5.02 -20.24 -35.50
N VAL A 235 5.21 -21.51 -35.17
CA VAL A 235 6.46 -22.24 -35.39
C VAL A 235 6.61 -22.62 -36.87
N THR A 236 5.52 -22.99 -37.54
CA THR A 236 5.46 -23.20 -38.99
C THR A 236 4.15 -22.65 -39.56
N LYS A 237 3.98 -22.69 -40.89
CA LYS A 237 2.70 -22.31 -41.53
C LYS A 237 1.50 -23.13 -41.04
N GLU A 238 1.75 -24.35 -40.56
CA GLU A 238 0.73 -25.31 -40.16
C GLU A 238 0.68 -25.52 -38.63
N LYS A 239 1.70 -25.06 -37.88
CA LYS A 239 1.81 -25.24 -36.43
C LYS A 239 1.96 -23.92 -35.69
N ALA A 240 1.00 -23.63 -34.84
CA ALA A 240 1.04 -22.56 -33.86
C ALA A 240 0.90 -23.14 -32.43
N ILE A 241 1.60 -22.56 -31.46
CA ILE A 241 1.57 -22.90 -30.04
C ILE A 241 1.22 -21.64 -29.25
#